data_AF-A0A3E0PHL3-F1
#
_entry.id   AF-A0A3E0PHL3-F1
#
_cell.length_a   1.000
_cell.length_b   1.000
_cell.length_c   1.000
_cell.angle_alpha   90.00
_cell.angle_beta   90.00
_cell.angle_gamma   90.00
#
_symmetry.space_group_name_H-M   'P 1'
#
loop_
_entity.id
_entity.type
_entity.pdbx_description
1 polymer ?
#
loop_
_entity_poly.entity_id
_entity_poly.type
_entity_poly.pdbx_seq_one_letter_code
_entity_poly.pdbx_strand_id
1 'polypeptide(L)'
;MAILRNSLDRKKAQLAEGIVSIDDQLERLEEDIRRLKIDFDIYFNGGTKTPPHAARASLEARMSRIHGNRGLSYGSRYKLNALMSRYNSYRHLWRRRLKEKGEDVQ
;
A
#
# COMPACT_ATOMS: atom_id res chain seq x y z
N MET A 1 29.70 -15.75 5.08
CA MET A 1 29.43 -14.36 5.48
C MET A 1 28.86 -13.59 4.29
N ALA A 2 27.53 -13.54 4.12
CA ALA A 2 26.87 -12.92 2.96
C ALA A 2 25.85 -11.84 3.39
N ILE A 3 26.30 -10.80 4.09
CA ILE A 3 25.44 -9.72 4.62
C ILE A 3 25.87 -8.35 4.07
N LEU A 4 26.20 -8.24 2.79
CA LEU A 4 26.55 -6.94 2.17
C LEU A 4 25.76 -6.60 0.90
N ARG A 5 24.85 -7.45 0.42
CA ARG A 5 24.14 -7.23 -0.85
C ARG A 5 22.84 -6.40 -0.72
N ASN A 6 22.21 -6.36 0.46
CA ASN A 6 20.86 -5.77 0.64
C ASN A 6 20.84 -4.22 0.66
N SER A 7 21.92 -3.56 1.09
CA SER A 7 21.95 -2.09 1.24
C SER A 7 21.96 -1.34 -0.11
N LEU A 8 22.67 -1.89 -1.10
CA LEU A 8 22.80 -1.27 -2.42
C LEU A 8 21.52 -1.38 -3.24
N ASP A 9 20.81 -2.51 -3.16
CA ASP A 9 19.52 -2.70 -3.83
C ASP A 9 18.46 -1.74 -3.28
N ARG A 10 18.42 -1.53 -1.96
CA ARG A 10 17.53 -0.53 -1.34
C ARG A 10 17.85 0.90 -1.78
N LYS A 11 19.13 1.27 -1.84
CA LYS A 11 19.55 2.59 -2.37
C LYS A 11 19.19 2.77 -3.84
N LYS A 12 19.37 1.74 -4.68
CA LYS A 12 18.96 1.79 -6.10
C LYS A 12 17.45 1.92 -6.27
N ALA A 13 16.66 1.18 -5.48
CA ALA A 13 15.21 1.31 -5.48
C ALA A 13 14.76 2.71 -5.03
N GLN A 14 15.39 3.27 -3.99
CA GLN A 14 15.13 4.64 -3.54
C GLN A 14 15.53 5.69 -4.58
N LEU A 15 16.67 5.51 -5.28
CA LEU A 15 17.12 6.40 -6.35
C LEU A 15 16.18 6.35 -7.56
N ALA A 16 15.74 5.16 -7.96
CA ALA A 16 14.79 4.97 -9.04
C ALA A 16 13.42 5.57 -8.70
N GLU A 17 12.95 5.45 -7.46
CA GLU A 17 11.72 6.12 -6.99
C GLU A 17 11.87 7.64 -6.92
N GLY A 18 13.05 8.17 -6.59
CA GLY A 18 13.33 9.61 -6.60
C GLY A 18 13.26 10.26 -7.99
N ILE A 19 13.37 9.45 -9.06
CA ILE A 19 13.21 9.89 -10.45
C ILE A 19 11.73 9.91 -10.88
N VAL A 20 10.87 9.14 -10.20
CA VAL A 20 9.43 9.05 -10.50
C VAL A 20 8.70 10.24 -9.87
N SER A 21 7.92 10.97 -10.68
CA SER A 21 7.15 12.13 -10.22
C SER A 21 6.22 11.75 -9.07
N ILE A 22 5.95 12.69 -8.17
CA ILE A 22 4.94 12.51 -7.11
C ILE A 22 3.58 12.13 -7.71
N ASP A 23 3.23 12.68 -8.86
CA ASP A 23 1.95 12.39 -9.50
C ASP A 23 1.88 10.93 -9.99
N ASP A 24 2.96 10.42 -10.60
CA ASP A 24 3.08 9.01 -10.99
C ASP A 24 3.06 8.09 -9.75
N GLN A 25 3.69 8.49 -8.66
CA GLN A 25 3.64 7.74 -7.40
C GLN A 25 2.21 7.66 -6.86
N LEU A 26 1.44 8.75 -6.97
CA LEU A 26 0.03 8.79 -6.55
C LEU A 26 -0.87 7.97 -7.49
N GLU A 27 -0.58 7.91 -8.78
CA GLU A 27 -1.30 7.04 -9.73
C GLU A 27 -1.05 5.56 -9.43
N ARG A 28 0.21 5.17 -9.24
CA ARG A 28 0.57 3.81 -8.83
C ARG A 28 -0.08 3.45 -7.49
N LEU A 29 -0.13 4.40 -6.56
CA LEU A 29 -0.80 4.20 -5.27
C LEU A 29 -2.29 3.91 -5.44
N GLU A 30 -2.96 4.62 -6.34
CA GLU A 30 -4.37 4.38 -6.66
C GLU A 30 -4.61 2.99 -7.28
N GLU A 31 -3.74 2.58 -8.20
CA GLU A 31 -3.76 1.22 -8.78
C GLU A 31 -3.55 0.14 -7.72
N ASP A 32 -2.56 0.31 -6.85
CA ASP A 32 -2.28 -0.64 -5.77
C ASP A 32 -3.46 -0.75 -4.79
N ILE A 33 -4.16 0.35 -4.48
CA ILE A 33 -5.40 0.31 -3.68
C ILE A 33 -6.49 -0.52 -4.39
N ARG A 34 -6.69 -0.31 -5.69
CA ARG A 34 -7.67 -1.07 -6.48
C ARG A 34 -7.32 -2.55 -6.52
N ARG A 35 -6.05 -2.87 -6.74
CA ARG A 35 -5.56 -4.25 -6.76
C ARG A 35 -5.72 -4.92 -5.40
N LEU A 36 -5.36 -4.25 -4.31
CA LEU A 36 -5.51 -4.80 -2.97
C LEU A 36 -6.98 -5.11 -2.64
N LYS A 37 -7.92 -4.28 -3.09
CA LYS A 37 -9.36 -4.58 -2.99
C LYS A 37 -9.72 -5.87 -3.72
N ILE A 38 -9.27 -6.03 -4.95
CA ILE A 38 -9.53 -7.24 -5.74
C ILE A 38 -8.94 -8.47 -5.04
N ASP A 39 -7.70 -8.39 -4.56
CA ASP A 39 -7.03 -9.49 -3.87
C ASP A 39 -7.81 -9.91 -2.59
N PHE A 40 -8.30 -8.93 -1.82
CA PHE A 40 -9.17 -9.21 -0.67
C PHE A 40 -10.52 -9.80 -1.10
N ASP A 41 -11.14 -9.30 -2.16
CA ASP A 41 -12.39 -9.86 -2.68
C ASP A 41 -12.21 -11.32 -3.13
N ILE A 42 -11.12 -11.64 -3.83
CA ILE A 42 -10.76 -13.02 -4.20
C ILE A 42 -10.61 -13.90 -2.97
N TYR A 43 -9.89 -13.43 -1.95
CA TYR A 43 -9.71 -14.15 -0.70
C TYR A 43 -11.04 -14.39 0.06
N PHE A 44 -11.91 -13.38 0.15
CA PHE A 44 -13.22 -13.53 0.80
C PHE A 44 -14.14 -14.48 0.03
N ASN A 45 -14.03 -14.52 -1.30
CA ASN A 45 -14.74 -15.47 -2.15
C ASN A 45 -14.11 -16.87 -2.17
N GLY A 46 -13.03 -17.11 -1.42
CA GLY A 46 -12.36 -18.41 -1.32
C GLY A 46 -11.40 -18.75 -2.47
N GLY A 47 -11.08 -17.78 -3.34
CA GLY A 47 -10.12 -17.96 -4.43
C GLY A 47 -8.67 -18.07 -3.96
N THR A 48 -8.36 -17.61 -2.74
CA THR A 48 -7.07 -17.85 -2.07
C THR A 48 -7.29 -18.23 -0.61
N LYS A 49 -6.36 -19.01 -0.05
CA LYS A 49 -6.41 -19.44 1.36
C LYS A 49 -5.84 -18.40 2.33
N THR A 50 -5.00 -17.49 1.85
CA THR A 50 -4.26 -16.54 2.69
C THR A 50 -4.66 -15.11 2.36
N PRO A 51 -4.99 -14.29 3.38
CA PRO A 51 -5.28 -12.88 3.15
C PRO A 51 -4.04 -12.11 2.65
N PRO A 52 -4.21 -11.07 1.82
CA PRO A 52 -3.11 -10.31 1.22
C PRO A 52 -2.46 -9.31 2.20
N HIS A 53 -2.03 -9.77 3.38
CA HIS A 53 -1.43 -8.93 4.43
C HIS A 53 -0.11 -8.27 3.99
N ALA A 54 0.74 -8.99 3.25
CA ALA A 54 2.00 -8.43 2.76
C ALA A 54 1.77 -7.28 1.77
N ALA A 55 0.80 -7.43 0.86
CA ALA A 55 0.41 -6.38 -0.08
C ALA A 55 -0.17 -5.16 0.68
N ARG A 56 -1.01 -5.39 1.69
CA ARG A 56 -1.51 -4.34 2.59
C ARG A 56 -0.38 -3.56 3.27
N ALA A 57 0.56 -4.27 3.91
CA ALA A 57 1.68 -3.64 4.61
C ALA A 57 2.59 -2.84 3.65
N SER A 58 2.84 -3.37 2.45
CA SER A 58 3.61 -2.67 1.43
C SER A 58 2.91 -1.39 0.94
N LEU A 59 1.58 -1.42 0.80
CA LEU A 59 0.79 -0.25 0.43
C LEU A 59 0.82 0.83 1.52
N GLU A 60 0.61 0.44 2.78
CA GLU A 60 0.68 1.34 3.93
C GLU A 60 2.05 2.01 4.07
N ALA A 61 3.14 1.25 3.87
CA ALA A 61 4.50 1.79 3.88
C ALA A 61 4.72 2.84 2.77
N ARG A 62 4.14 2.63 1.58
CA ARG A 62 4.21 3.59 0.47
C ARG A 62 3.39 4.85 0.75
N MET A 63 2.17 4.72 1.26
CA MET A 63 1.35 5.86 1.71
C MET A 63 2.10 6.71 2.74
N SER A 64 2.66 6.07 3.77
CA SER A 64 3.41 6.76 4.83
C SER A 64 4.62 7.50 4.29
N ARG A 65 5.37 6.90 3.35
CA ARG A 65 6.52 7.53 2.69
C ARG A 65 6.12 8.79 1.92
N ILE A 66 5.06 8.72 1.11
CA ILE A 66 4.58 9.88 0.33
C ILE A 66 4.05 10.96 1.28
N HIS A 67 3.28 10.56 2.30
CA HIS A 67 2.72 11.49 3.29
C HIS A 67 3.81 12.22 4.10
N GLY A 68 4.94 11.56 4.38
CA GLY A 68 6.09 12.17 5.05
C GLY A 68 6.86 13.19 4.20
N ASN A 69 6.58 13.29 2.90
CA ASN A 69 7.26 14.23 2.02
C ASN A 69 6.74 15.67 2.24
N ARG A 70 7.63 16.55 2.73
CA ARG A 70 7.30 17.96 3.00
C ARG A 70 7.10 18.79 1.72
N GLY A 71 7.65 18.34 0.59
CA GLY A 71 7.62 19.02 -0.71
C GLY A 71 6.37 18.77 -1.56
N LEU A 72 5.33 18.13 -1.02
CA LEU A 72 4.09 17.90 -1.77
C LEU A 72 3.41 19.22 -2.18
N SER A 73 2.89 19.28 -3.40
CA SER A 73 1.99 20.36 -3.80
C SER A 73 0.65 20.26 -3.06
N TYR A 74 -0.16 21.32 -3.05
CA TYR A 74 -1.50 21.26 -2.48
C TYR A 74 -2.38 20.21 -3.18
N GLY A 75 -2.32 20.14 -4.51
CA GLY A 75 -3.05 19.15 -5.31
C GLY A 75 -2.62 17.71 -4.98
N SER A 76 -1.32 17.46 -4.88
CA SER A 76 -0.77 16.14 -4.54
C SER A 76 -1.16 15.72 -3.12
N ARG A 77 -1.16 16.64 -2.14
CA ARG A 77 -1.69 16.36 -0.78
C ARG A 77 -3.17 16.02 -0.79
N TYR A 78 -3.97 16.79 -1.54
CA TYR A 78 -5.40 16.53 -1.66
C TYR A 78 -5.67 15.15 -2.26
N LYS A 79 -5.01 14.81 -3.37
CA LYS A 79 -5.11 13.48 -4.00
C LYS A 79 -4.68 12.38 -3.03
N LEU A 80 -3.55 12.54 -2.33
CA LEU A 80 -3.09 11.58 -1.33
C LEU A 80 -4.13 11.36 -0.21
N ASN A 81 -4.67 12.45 0.35
CA ASN A 81 -5.68 12.37 1.41
C ASN A 81 -6.95 11.66 0.94
N ALA A 82 -7.40 11.91 -0.30
CA ALA A 82 -8.54 11.21 -0.89
C ALA A 82 -8.27 9.69 -1.02
N LEU A 83 -7.06 9.32 -1.46
CA LEU A 83 -6.65 7.92 -1.58
C LEU A 83 -6.56 7.23 -0.20
N MET A 84 -5.99 7.91 0.81
CA MET A 84 -5.94 7.41 2.19
C MET A 84 -7.34 7.21 2.79
N SER A 85 -8.27 8.14 2.55
CA SER A 85 -9.67 8.01 2.97
C SER A 85 -10.32 6.78 2.36
N ARG A 86 -10.20 6.61 1.03
CA ARG A 86 -10.72 5.42 0.31
C ARG A 86 -10.13 4.12 0.86
N TYR A 87 -8.81 4.09 1.08
CA TYR A 87 -8.13 2.94 1.67
C TYR A 87 -8.66 2.61 3.06
N ASN A 88 -8.82 3.62 3.94
CA ASN A 88 -9.34 3.43 5.28
C ASN A 88 -10.73 2.80 5.28
N SER A 89 -11.63 3.24 4.38
CA SER A 89 -12.95 2.61 4.22
C SER A 89 -12.84 1.12 3.90
N TYR A 90 -11.98 0.74 2.95
CA TYR A 90 -11.78 -0.68 2.63
C TYR A 90 -11.14 -1.46 3.78
N ARG A 91 -10.12 -0.90 4.43
CA ARG A 91 -9.46 -1.51 5.59
C ARG A 91 -10.46 -1.82 6.71
N HIS A 92 -11.39 -0.91 6.98
CA HIS A 92 -12.44 -1.15 7.97
C HIS A 92 -13.37 -2.29 7.58
N LEU A 93 -13.77 -2.39 6.31
CA LEU A 93 -14.60 -3.49 5.81
C LEU A 93 -13.86 -4.83 5.90
N TRP A 94 -12.62 -4.89 5.45
CA TRP A 94 -11.82 -6.13 5.48
C TRP A 94 -11.59 -6.62 6.90
N ARG A 95 -11.27 -5.71 7.85
CA ARG A 95 -11.12 -6.07 9.26
C ARG A 95 -12.38 -6.72 9.83
N ARG A 96 -13.56 -6.16 9.52
CA ARG A 96 -14.84 -6.75 9.96
C ARG A 96 -15.03 -8.16 9.40
N ARG A 97 -14.79 -8.34 8.10
CA ARG A 97 -14.91 -9.66 7.45
C ARG A 97 -13.87 -10.68 7.94
N LEU A 98 -12.63 -10.26 8.18
CA LEU A 98 -11.60 -11.14 8.75
C LEU A 98 -11.98 -11.62 10.15
N LYS A 99 -12.54 -10.73 10.97
CA LYS A 99 -13.07 -11.07 12.29
C LYS A 99 -14.23 -12.08 12.21
N GLU A 100 -15.17 -11.88 11.27
CA GLU A 100 -16.27 -12.83 11.02
C GLU A 100 -15.75 -14.23 10.60
N LYS A 101 -14.62 -14.28 9.90
CA LYS A 101 -13.96 -15.52 9.47
C LYS A 101 -13.07 -16.17 10.54
N GLY A 102 -12.82 -15.49 11.66
CA GLY A 102 -11.92 -15.96 12.74
C GLY A 102 -10.43 -15.79 12.45
N GLU A 103 -10.06 -15.01 11.43
CA GLU A 103 -8.68 -14.83 10.94
C GLU A 103 -8.12 -13.41 11.25
N ASP A 104 -8.64 -12.74 12.27
CA ASP A 104 -8.19 -11.39 12.64
C ASP A 104 -6.76 -11.46 13.22
N VAL A 105 -5.79 -10.93 12.46
CA VAL A 105 -4.42 -10.72 12.95
C VAL A 105 -4.34 -9.27 13.44
N GLN A 106 -4.33 -9.13 14.77
CA GLN A 106 -4.31 -7.85 15.49
C GLN A 106 -3.02 -7.08 15.27
#